data_AF-A4WHZ8-F1
#
_entry.id   AF-A4WHZ8-F1
#
_cell.length_a   1.000
_cell.length_b   1.000
_cell.length_c   1.000
_cell.angle_alpha   90.00
_cell.angle_beta   90.00
_cell.angle_gamma   90.00
#
_symmetry.space_group_name_H-M   'P 1'
#
loop_
_entity.id
_entity.type
_entity.pdbx_description
1 polymer ?
#
loop_
_entity_poly.entity_id
_entity_poly.type
_entity_poly.pdbx_seq_one_letter_code
_entity_poly.pdbx_strand_id
1 'polypeptide(L)'
;MDVSEIVAILLTKGVDRVLSDLPSLIKEKKIEKDDLQLILLYAAIENLKNINTKLDEVKKEVASVKSDIRDLGNKLDTMNKDLRERLDLIINQMRVLNSNIAATYELTSKVVAKLMERGIAPLA
;
A
#
# COMPACT_ATOMS: atom_id res chain seq x y z
N MET A 1 -47.48 -10.10 -22.02
CA MET A 1 -46.16 -10.48 -22.55
C MET A 1 -46.10 -11.97 -22.51
N ASP A 2 -45.85 -12.59 -23.65
CA ASP A 2 -45.61 -14.04 -23.71
C ASP A 2 -44.21 -14.35 -23.13
N VAL A 3 -43.98 -15.58 -22.68
CA VAL A 3 -42.68 -16.05 -22.17
C VAL A 3 -41.57 -15.78 -23.20
N SER A 4 -41.91 -15.91 -24.49
CA SER A 4 -41.07 -15.59 -25.64
C SER A 4 -40.57 -14.12 -25.64
N GLU A 5 -41.43 -13.17 -25.26
CA GLU A 5 -41.06 -11.74 -25.17
C GLU A 5 -40.19 -11.46 -23.94
N ILE A 6 -40.44 -12.13 -22.82
CA ILE A 6 -39.62 -12.02 -21.60
C ILE A 6 -38.20 -12.51 -21.91
N VAL A 7 -38.07 -13.66 -22.57
CA VAL A 7 -36.77 -14.22 -23.00
C VAL A 7 -36.07 -13.29 -23.99
N ALA A 8 -36.79 -12.72 -24.95
CA ALA A 8 -36.22 -11.75 -25.89
C ALA A 8 -35.69 -10.49 -25.19
N ILE A 9 -36.42 -9.97 -24.19
CA ILE A 9 -35.98 -8.81 -23.39
C ILE A 9 -34.78 -9.18 -22.51
N LEU A 10 -34.75 -10.39 -21.96
CA LEU A 10 -33.61 -10.92 -21.19
C LEU A 10 -32.33 -10.95 -22.05
N LEU A 11 -32.45 -11.42 -23.29
CA LEU A 11 -31.33 -11.52 -24.24
C LEU A 11 -30.86 -10.16 -24.79
N THR A 12 -31.76 -9.18 -24.91
CA THR A 12 -31.47 -7.89 -25.58
C THR A 12 -31.24 -6.72 -24.63
N LYS A 13 -31.90 -6.70 -23.48
CA LYS A 13 -31.88 -5.57 -22.53
C LYS A 13 -31.32 -5.97 -21.15
N GLY A 14 -31.04 -7.25 -20.93
CA GLY A 14 -30.42 -7.76 -19.71
C GLY A 14 -31.40 -7.99 -18.56
N VAL A 15 -30.86 -8.62 -17.51
CA VAL A 15 -31.61 -9.07 -16.32
C VAL A 15 -32.26 -7.91 -15.56
N ASP A 16 -31.59 -6.76 -15.44
CA ASP A 16 -32.10 -5.62 -14.68
C ASP A 16 -33.41 -5.04 -15.27
N ARG A 17 -33.51 -5.03 -16.60
CA ARG A 17 -34.73 -4.59 -17.30
C ARG A 17 -35.89 -5.53 -16.99
N VAL A 18 -35.65 -6.84 -17.05
CA VAL A 18 -36.67 -7.85 -16.76
C VAL A 18 -37.13 -7.79 -15.31
N LEU A 19 -36.20 -7.60 -14.37
CA LEU A 19 -36.52 -7.44 -12.95
C LEU A 19 -37.32 -6.15 -12.66
N SER A 20 -37.08 -5.06 -13.41
CA SER A 20 -37.84 -3.82 -13.28
C SER A 20 -39.30 -3.96 -13.71
N ASP A 21 -39.56 -4.73 -14.77
CA ASP A 21 -40.90 -4.88 -15.35
C ASP A 21 -41.71 -6.02 -14.68
N LEU A 22 -41.01 -6.95 -14.00
CA LEU A 22 -41.59 -8.11 -13.32
C LEU A 22 -42.74 -7.81 -12.35
N PRO A 23 -42.65 -6.80 -11.45
CA PRO A 23 -43.69 -6.52 -10.46
C PRO A 23 -45.05 -6.16 -11.10
N SER A 24 -45.01 -5.41 -12.20
CA SER A 24 -46.20 -5.03 -12.97
C SER A 24 -46.84 -6.26 -13.62
N LEU A 25 -46.03 -7.15 -14.20
CA LEU A 25 -46.49 -8.38 -14.84
C LEU A 25 -47.10 -9.39 -13.84
N ILE A 26 -46.56 -9.45 -12.61
CA ILE A 26 -47.11 -10.24 -11.51
C ILE A 26 -48.47 -9.69 -11.07
N LYS A 27 -48.58 -8.36 -10.91
CA LYS A 27 -49.82 -7.69 -10.49
C LYS A 27 -50.96 -7.92 -11.49
N GLU A 28 -50.63 -7.96 -12.77
CA GLU A 28 -51.57 -8.23 -13.86
C GLU A 28 -51.86 -9.72 -14.08
N LYS A 29 -51.29 -10.63 -13.26
CA LYS A 29 -51.39 -12.09 -13.39
C LYS A 29 -51.03 -12.60 -14.79
N LYS A 30 -50.08 -11.95 -15.45
CA LYS A 30 -49.64 -12.28 -16.82
C LYS A 30 -48.50 -13.31 -16.87
N ILE A 31 -48.03 -13.77 -15.71
CA ILE A 31 -46.92 -14.71 -15.58
C ILE A 31 -47.32 -15.81 -14.60
N GLU A 32 -47.07 -17.06 -14.97
CA GLU A 32 -47.28 -18.21 -14.08
C GLU A 32 -46.21 -18.29 -13.00
N LYS A 33 -46.54 -18.94 -11.88
CA LYS A 33 -45.62 -19.05 -10.73
C LYS A 33 -44.30 -19.74 -11.11
N ASP A 34 -44.36 -20.77 -11.94
CA ASP A 34 -43.20 -21.56 -12.33
C ASP A 34 -42.27 -20.76 -13.27
N ASP A 35 -42.85 -20.00 -14.21
CA ASP A 35 -42.10 -19.08 -15.06
C ASP A 35 -41.44 -17.96 -14.26
N LEU A 36 -42.14 -17.42 -13.27
CA LEU A 36 -41.59 -16.40 -12.37
C LEU A 36 -40.36 -16.94 -11.61
N GLN A 37 -40.44 -18.16 -11.09
CA GLN A 37 -39.32 -18.82 -10.41
C GLN A 37 -38.14 -18.99 -11.36
N LEU A 38 -38.39 -19.41 -12.61
CA LEU A 38 -37.35 -19.59 -13.61
C LEU A 38 -36.63 -18.27 -13.93
N ILE A 39 -37.39 -17.19 -14.14
CA ILE A 39 -36.86 -15.85 -14.42
C ILE A 39 -35.99 -15.36 -13.26
N LEU A 40 -36.47 -15.50 -12.02
CA LEU A 40 -35.73 -15.10 -10.83
C LEU A 40 -34.44 -15.93 -10.65
N LEU A 41 -34.49 -17.23 -10.95
CA LEU A 41 -33.32 -18.09 -10.88
C LEU A 41 -32.25 -17.67 -11.90
N TYR A 42 -32.65 -17.42 -13.15
CA TYR A 42 -31.74 -16.92 -14.18
C TYR A 42 -31.12 -15.57 -13.79
N ALA A 43 -31.94 -14.66 -13.26
CA ALA A 43 -31.48 -13.37 -12.77
C ALA A 43 -30.44 -13.50 -11.65
N ALA A 44 -30.68 -14.41 -10.70
CA ALA A 44 -29.76 -14.70 -9.62
C ALA A 44 -28.43 -15.27 -10.14
N ILE A 45 -28.46 -16.20 -11.10
CA ILE A 45 -27.26 -16.79 -11.72
C ILE A 45 -26.41 -15.71 -12.41
N GLU A 46 -27.04 -14.80 -13.15
CA GLU A 46 -26.31 -13.73 -13.84
C GLU A 46 -25.66 -12.76 -12.85
N ASN A 47 -26.38 -12.37 -11.80
CA ASN A 47 -25.83 -11.56 -10.73
C ASN A 47 -24.67 -12.25 -10.00
N LEU A 48 -24.75 -13.57 -9.79
CA LEU A 48 -23.65 -14.34 -9.21
C LEU A 48 -22.41 -14.36 -10.11
N LYS A 49 -22.57 -14.46 -11.44
CA LYS A 49 -21.45 -14.35 -12.38
C LYS A 49 -20.79 -12.98 -12.31
N ASN A 50 -21.59 -11.91 -12.29
CA ASN A 50 -21.10 -10.53 -12.18
C ASN A 50 -20.39 -10.27 -10.84
N ILE A 51 -20.87 -10.87 -9.75
CA ILE A 51 -20.17 -10.82 -8.46
C ILE A 51 -18.85 -11.59 -8.54
N ASN A 52 -18.84 -12.75 -9.19
CA ASN A 52 -17.63 -13.56 -9.32
C ASN A 52 -16.55 -12.85 -10.14
N THR A 53 -16.90 -12.17 -11.24
CA THR A 53 -15.94 -11.39 -12.03
C THR A 53 -15.35 -10.23 -11.23
N LYS A 54 -16.18 -9.46 -10.52
CA LYS A 54 -15.72 -8.39 -9.62
C LYS A 54 -14.83 -8.92 -8.50
N LEU A 55 -15.16 -10.10 -7.96
CA LEU A 55 -14.34 -10.74 -6.94
C LEU A 55 -12.96 -11.11 -7.47
N ASP A 56 -12.87 -11.59 -8.71
CA ASP A 56 -11.59 -11.91 -9.35
C ASP A 56 -10.76 -10.65 -9.67
N GLU A 57 -11.40 -9.53 -10.01
CA GLU A 57 -10.75 -8.22 -10.12
C GLU A 57 -10.18 -7.77 -8.78
N VAL A 58 -10.98 -7.79 -7.71
CA VAL A 58 -10.55 -7.46 -6.35
C VAL A 58 -9.38 -8.34 -5.90
N LYS A 59 -9.41 -9.66 -6.19
CA LYS A 59 -8.28 -10.55 -5.88
C LYS A 59 -6.99 -10.13 -6.58
N LYS A 60 -7.06 -9.69 -7.84
CA LYS A 60 -5.90 -9.18 -8.59
C LYS A 60 -5.36 -7.89 -7.98
N GLU A 61 -6.23 -6.95 -7.64
CA GLU A 61 -5.83 -5.70 -6.99
C GLU A 61 -5.18 -5.96 -5.62
N VAL A 62 -5.75 -6.83 -4.79
CA VAL A 62 -5.18 -7.21 -3.50
C VAL A 62 -3.81 -7.86 -3.66
N ALA A 63 -3.62 -8.71 -4.68
CA ALA A 63 -2.33 -9.30 -4.97
C ALA A 63 -1.28 -8.25 -5.39
N SER A 64 -1.67 -7.26 -6.20
CA SER A 64 -0.81 -6.14 -6.58
C SER A 64 -0.41 -5.31 -5.36
N VAL A 65 -1.36 -4.88 -4.54
CA VAL A 65 -1.11 -4.09 -3.32
C VAL A 65 -0.19 -4.83 -2.36
N LYS A 66 -0.37 -6.15 -2.21
CA LYS A 66 0.52 -6.97 -1.38
C LYS A 66 1.96 -6.97 -1.91
N SER A 67 2.15 -6.95 -3.23
CA SER A 67 3.47 -6.83 -3.84
C SER A 67 4.07 -5.44 -3.58
N ASP A 68 3.29 -4.39 -3.79
CA ASP A 68 3.74 -3.00 -3.57
C ASP A 68 4.17 -2.76 -2.12
N ILE A 69 3.41 -3.27 -1.15
CA ILE A 69 3.75 -3.21 0.27
C ILE A 69 5.08 -3.93 0.55
N ARG A 70 5.31 -5.09 -0.07
CA ARG A 70 6.58 -5.83 0.10
C ARG A 70 7.75 -5.04 -0.47
N ASP A 71 7.59 -4.45 -1.65
CA ASP A 71 8.65 -3.67 -2.29
C ASP A 71 8.96 -2.38 -1.51
N LEU A 72 7.93 -1.71 -0.97
CA LEU A 72 8.11 -0.59 -0.05
C LEU A 72 8.84 -1.01 1.23
N GLY A 73 8.50 -2.17 1.80
CA GLY A 73 9.21 -2.74 2.94
C GLY A 73 10.71 -2.93 2.67
N ASN A 74 11.06 -3.53 1.52
CA ASN A 74 12.45 -3.73 1.12
C ASN A 74 13.21 -2.40 0.94
N LYS A 75 12.55 -1.38 0.36
CA LYS A 75 13.13 -0.04 0.21
C LYS A 75 13.39 0.62 1.58
N LEU A 76 12.43 0.50 2.50
CA LEU A 76 12.56 1.02 3.86
C LEU A 76 13.72 0.36 4.61
N ASP A 77 13.85 -0.97 4.52
CA ASP A 77 14.97 -1.69 5.13
C ASP A 77 16.33 -1.25 4.58
N THR A 78 16.40 -1.05 3.26
CA THR A 78 17.62 -0.54 2.60
C THR A 78 17.97 0.86 3.08
N MET A 79 16.99 1.77 3.17
CA MET A 79 17.20 3.12 3.69
C MET A 79 17.65 3.11 5.17
N ASN A 80 17.03 2.28 6.00
CA ASN A 80 17.41 2.14 7.40
C ASN A 80 18.86 1.64 7.55
N LYS A 81 19.28 0.72 6.70
CA LYS A 81 20.67 0.24 6.66
C LYS A 81 21.65 1.35 6.28
N ASP A 82 21.38 2.10 5.20
CA ASP A 82 22.23 3.22 4.76
C ASP A 82 22.33 4.32 5.85
N LEU A 83 21.20 4.67 6.48
CA LEU A 83 21.19 5.63 7.59
C LEU A 83 22.04 5.16 8.76
N ARG A 84 21.94 3.87 9.12
CA ARG A 84 22.74 3.30 10.20
C ARG A 84 24.23 3.34 9.89
N GLU A 85 24.62 2.97 8.68
CA GLU A 85 26.03 3.02 8.24
C GLU A 85 26.58 4.46 8.28
N ARG A 86 25.79 5.44 7.82
CA ARG A 86 26.16 6.86 7.90
C ARG A 86 26.31 7.35 9.34
N LEU A 87 25.40 6.96 10.23
CA LEU A 87 25.49 7.31 11.65
C LEU A 87 26.74 6.70 12.30
N ASP A 88 27.03 5.44 12.01
CA ASP A 88 28.24 4.77 12.51
C ASP A 88 29.51 5.47 12.02
N LEU A 89 29.55 5.93 10.76
CA LEU A 89 30.65 6.74 10.24
C LEU A 89 30.80 8.06 10.99
N ILE A 90 29.71 8.79 11.22
CA ILE A 90 29.71 10.07 11.96
C ILE A 90 30.20 9.86 13.40
N ILE A 91 29.70 8.82 14.09
CA ILE A 91 30.12 8.49 15.45
C ILE A 91 31.64 8.22 15.49
N ASN A 92 32.15 7.44 14.53
CA ASN A 92 33.58 7.17 14.44
C ASN A 92 34.40 8.43 14.19
N GLN A 93 33.95 9.31 13.29
CA GLN A 93 34.61 10.59 13.02
C GLN A 93 34.64 11.48 14.27
N MET A 94 33.53 11.57 15.01
CA MET A 94 33.48 12.33 16.27
C MET A 94 34.43 11.74 17.33
N ARG A 95 34.54 10.42 17.41
CA ARG A 95 35.49 9.77 18.34
C ARG A 95 36.94 10.13 18.01
N VAL A 96 37.32 10.08 16.74
CA VAL A 96 38.66 10.47 16.27
C VAL A 96 38.92 11.94 16.55
N LEU A 97 37.95 12.82 16.25
CA LEU A 97 38.05 14.25 16.51
C LEU A 97 38.28 14.55 17.99
N ASN A 98 37.52 13.92 18.89
CA ASN A 98 37.72 14.06 20.34
C ASN A 98 39.11 13.61 20.79
N SER A 99 39.62 12.50 20.23
CA SER A 99 40.99 12.04 20.51
C SER A 99 42.05 13.05 20.05
N ASN A 100 41.88 13.61 18.85
CA ASN A 100 42.81 14.61 18.30
C ASN A 100 42.79 15.91 19.10
N ILE A 101 41.60 16.34 19.53
CA ILE A 101 41.43 17.51 20.42
C ILE A 101 42.18 17.28 21.73
N ALA A 102 41.99 16.12 22.37
CA ALA A 102 42.68 15.78 23.61
C ALA A 102 44.21 15.78 23.45
N ALA A 103 44.72 15.17 22.39
CA ALA A 103 46.16 15.17 22.07
C ALA A 103 46.70 16.59 21.82
N THR A 104 45.92 17.45 21.18
CA THR A 104 46.29 18.85 20.91
C THR A 104 46.37 19.67 22.20
N TYR A 105 45.42 19.47 23.12
CA TYR A 105 45.48 20.09 24.45
C TYR A 105 46.70 19.64 25.24
N GLU A 106 47.01 18.33 25.22
CA GLU A 106 48.22 17.79 25.87
C GLU A 106 49.51 18.40 25.28
N LEU A 107 49.61 18.43 23.94
CA LEU A 107 50.78 19.00 23.26
C LEU A 107 50.93 20.49 23.56
N THR A 108 49.84 21.24 23.48
CA THR A 108 49.82 22.68 23.82
C THR A 108 50.28 22.91 25.25
N SER A 109 49.78 22.11 26.21
CA SER A 109 50.21 22.18 27.61
C SER A 109 51.72 21.92 27.76
N LYS A 110 52.25 20.89 27.09
CA LYS A 110 53.70 20.58 27.08
C LYS A 110 54.53 21.72 26.47
N VAL A 111 54.06 22.32 25.38
CA VAL A 111 54.75 23.45 24.73
C VAL A 111 54.77 24.66 25.66
N VAL A 112 53.63 25.00 26.27
CA VAL A 112 53.54 26.10 27.24
C VAL A 112 54.48 25.88 28.43
N ALA A 113 54.51 24.66 28.99
CA ALA A 113 55.42 24.31 30.06
C ALA A 113 56.90 24.53 29.67
N LYS A 114 57.31 24.06 28.48
CA LYS A 114 58.67 24.27 27.96
C LYS A 114 59.01 25.75 27.70
N LEU A 115 58.05 26.56 27.25
CA LEU A 115 58.27 27.99 27.07
C LEU A 115 58.50 28.69 28.41
N MET A 116 57.73 28.32 29.44
CA MET A 116 57.92 28.80 30.80
C MET A 116 59.29 28.38 31.39
N GLU A 117 59.71 27.13 31.18
CA GLU A 117 61.07 26.66 31.58
C GLU A 117 62.20 27.49 30.94
N ARG A 118 61.97 28.01 29.73
CA ARG A 118 62.93 28.85 29.00
C ARG A 118 62.81 30.35 29.33
N GLY A 119 61.93 30.73 30.26
CA GLY A 119 61.71 32.13 30.65
C GLY A 119 60.96 32.96 29.60
N ILE A 120 60.34 32.32 28.60
CA ILE A 120 59.53 32.98 27.58
C ILE A 120 58.08 32.98 28.08
N ALA A 121 57.56 34.14 28.47
CA ALA A 121 56.16 34.28 28.87
C ALA A 121 55.24 34.01 27.66
N PRO A 122 54.16 33.21 27.81
CA PRO A 122 53.17 33.08 26.76
C PRO A 122 52.51 34.45 26.54
N LEU A 123 52.53 34.96 25.30
CA LEU A 123 51.77 36.15 24.93
C LEU A 123 50.28 35.81 25.01
N ALA A 124 49.54 36.61 25.77
CA ALA A 124 48.08 36.52 25.93
C ALA A 124 47.33 36.76 24.62
#